data_AF-A0A1X7NRZ5-F1
#
_entry.id   AF-A0A1X7NRZ5-F1
#
_cell.length_a   1.000
_cell.length_b   1.000
_cell.length_c   1.000
_cell.angle_alpha   90.00
_cell.angle_beta   90.00
_cell.angle_gamma   90.00
#
_symmetry.space_group_name_H-M   'P 1'
#
loop_
_entity.id
_entity.type
_entity.pdbx_description
1 polymer ?
#
loop_
_entity_poly.entity_id
_entity_poly.type
_entity_poly.pdbx_seq_one_letter_code
_entity_poly.pdbx_strand_id
1 'polypeptide(L)' 'MTAKSKINAPTITQEHADYLRQCEFSLEPSVRKLFDLATAAGWTGEHTALSIARIAAQRWREAFRN' A
#
# COMPACT_ATOMS: atom_id res chain seq x y z
N MET A 1 24.31 0.48 -9.06
CA MET A 1 23.52 -0.48 -8.27
C MET A 1 22.06 -0.12 -8.43
N THR A 2 21.28 -0.91 -9.17
CA THR A 2 19.83 -0.73 -9.27
C THR A 2 19.24 -0.97 -7.89
N ALA A 3 18.57 0.04 -7.32
CA ALA A 3 17.89 -0.11 -6.05
C ALA A 3 16.83 -1.21 -6.23
N LYS A 4 17.07 -2.40 -5.65
CA LYS A 4 16.04 -3.44 -5.58
C LYS A 4 14.86 -2.81 -4.85
N SER A 5 13.72 -2.66 -5.54
CA SER A 5 12.47 -2.30 -4.90
C SER A 5 12.27 -3.23 -3.70
N LYS A 6 11.98 -2.65 -2.54
CA LYS A 6 11.76 -3.41 -1.29
C LYS A 6 10.39 -4.08 -1.24
N ILE A 7 9.55 -3.85 -2.25
CA ILE A 7 8.20 -4.40 -2.40
C ILE A 7 8.21 -5.27 -3.65
N ASN A 8 7.77 -6.52 -3.50
CA ASN A 8 7.64 -7.46 -4.61
C ASN A 8 6.35 -7.18 -5.38
N ALA A 9 6.41 -7.23 -6.70
CA ALA A 9 5.21 -7.24 -7.53
C ALA A 9 4.53 -8.62 -7.44
N PRO A 10 3.19 -8.71 -7.62
CA PRO A 10 2.53 -9.99 -7.79
C PRO A 10 3.14 -10.75 -8.98
N THR A 11 3.23 -12.07 -8.85
CA THR A 11 3.83 -12.96 -9.86
C THR A 11 2.80 -13.63 -10.76
N ILE A 12 1.52 -13.49 -10.41
CA ILE A 12 0.36 -14.04 -11.12
C ILE A 12 -0.40 -12.94 -11.86
N THR A 13 -1.23 -13.33 -12.81
CA THR A 13 -2.00 -12.38 -13.64
C THR A 13 -3.19 -11.79 -12.88
N GLN A 14 -3.69 -10.65 -13.34
CA GLN A 14 -4.77 -9.90 -12.67
C GLN A 14 -6.10 -10.66 -12.62
N GLU A 15 -6.33 -11.56 -13.58
CA GLU A 15 -7.54 -12.37 -13.69
C GLU A 15 -7.55 -13.53 -12.68
N HIS A 16 -6.42 -13.84 -12.05
CA HIS A 16 -6.32 -14.90 -11.07
C HIS A 16 -7.02 -14.50 -9.76
N ALA A 17 -7.82 -15.40 -9.19
CA ALA A 17 -8.60 -15.15 -7.96
C ALA A 17 -7.73 -14.69 -6.77
N ASP A 18 -6.47 -15.12 -6.74
CA ASP A 18 -5.51 -14.79 -5.67
C ASP A 18 -4.67 -13.54 -5.92
N TYR A 19 -4.88 -12.85 -7.04
CA TYR A 19 -4.06 -11.69 -7.42
C TYR A 19 -4.07 -10.60 -6.35
N LEU A 20 -5.26 -10.25 -5.86
CA LEU A 20 -5.42 -9.25 -4.80
C LEU A 20 -4.75 -9.69 -3.50
N ARG A 21 -4.82 -10.99 -3.16
CA ARG A 21 -4.15 -11.53 -1.96
C ARG A 21 -2.63 -11.41 -2.04
N GLN A 22 -2.03 -11.66 -3.22
CA GLN A 22 -0.60 -11.44 -3.40
C GLN A 22 -0.20 -9.97 -3.29
N CYS A 23 -1.04 -9.06 -3.82
CA CYS A 23 -0.82 -7.63 -3.70
C CYS A 23 -0.86 -7.21 -2.22
N GLU A 24 -1.89 -7.64 -1.47
CA GLU A 24 -2.03 -7.37 -0.03
C GLU A 24 -0.81 -7.86 0.74
N PHE A 25 -0.43 -9.13 0.57
CA PHE A 25 0.73 -9.71 1.26
C PHE A 25 2.03 -8.95 0.98
N SER A 26 2.22 -8.50 -0.27
CA SER A 26 3.43 -7.76 -0.65
C SER A 26 3.48 -6.35 -0.06
N LEU A 27 2.31 -5.71 0.14
CA LEU A 27 2.19 -4.36 0.67
C LEU A 27 2.09 -4.31 2.20
N GLU A 28 1.54 -5.37 2.82
CA GLU A 28 1.25 -5.47 4.25
C GLU A 28 2.40 -5.01 5.16
N PRO A 29 3.67 -5.44 4.98
CA PRO A 29 4.76 -5.02 5.86
C PRO A 29 5.01 -3.51 5.83
N SER A 30 4.87 -2.89 4.65
CA SER A 30 5.10 -1.45 4.48
C SER A 30 3.95 -0.63 5.03
N VAL A 31 2.70 -1.07 4.81
CA VAL A 31 1.51 -0.42 5.32
C VAL A 31 1.44 -0.51 6.84
N ARG A 32 1.73 -1.69 7.43
CA ARG A 32 1.80 -1.86 8.90
C ARG A 32 2.86 -0.97 9.51
N LYS A 33 4.08 -0.95 8.95
CA LYS A 33 5.15 -0.09 9.46
C LYS A 33 4.76 1.40 9.41
N LEU A 34 4.10 1.84 8.33
CA LEU A 34 3.61 3.21 8.23
C LEU A 34 2.56 3.51 9.31
N PHE A 35 1.65 2.56 9.53
CA PHE A 35 0.61 2.67 10.55
C PHE A 35 1.20 2.77 11.97
N ASP A 36 2.19 1.93 12.27
CA ASP A 36 2.90 1.92 13.55
C ASP A 36 3.63 3.23 13.79
N LEU A 37 4.30 3.77 12.77
CA LEU A 37 4.99 5.06 12.85
C LEU A 37 4.03 6.22 13.11
N ALA A 38 2.87 6.24 12.44
CA ALA A 38 1.85 7.27 12.67
C ALA A 38 1.29 7.17 14.10
N THR A 39 0.99 5.96 14.56
CA THR A 39 0.49 5.71 15.92
C THR A 39 1.53 6.13 16.97
N ALA A 40 2.82 5.82 16.76
CA ALA A 40 3.91 6.26 17.62
C ALA A 40 4.09 7.79 17.64
N ALA A 41 3.68 8.48 16.57
CA ALA A 41 3.63 9.93 16.50
C ALA A 41 2.34 10.54 17.12
N GLY A 42 1.49 9.73 17.75
CA GLY A 42 0.27 10.16 18.45
C GLY A 42 -0.99 10.21 17.59
N TRP A 43 -0.97 9.64 16.38
CA TRP A 43 -2.17 9.57 15.54
C TRP A 43 -3.12 8.49 16.06
N THR A 44 -4.43 8.71 15.89
CA THR A 44 -5.42 7.65 16.12
C THR A 44 -5.39 6.65 14.97
N GLY A 45 -5.79 5.40 15.25
CA GLY A 45 -5.87 4.37 14.22
C GLY A 45 -6.83 4.74 13.08
N GLU A 46 -7.96 5.37 13.41
CA GLU A 46 -8.94 5.84 12.44
C GLU A 46 -8.37 6.90 11.49
N HIS A 47 -7.76 7.96 12.02
CA HIS A 47 -7.16 9.02 11.20
C HIS A 47 -6.03 8.48 10.32
N THR A 48 -5.24 7.54 10.85
CA THR A 48 -4.15 6.89 10.13
C THR A 48 -4.70 6.07 8.96
N ALA A 49 -5.69 5.20 9.19
CA ALA A 49 -6.30 4.38 8.16
C ALA A 49 -6.94 5.23 7.04
N LEU A 50 -7.75 6.22 7.42
CA LEU A 50 -8.44 7.11 6.47
C LEU A 50 -7.44 7.93 5.64
N SER A 51 -6.36 8.40 6.26
CA SER A 51 -5.32 9.17 5.57
C SER A 51 -4.57 8.31 4.55
N ILE A 52 -4.18 7.08 4.92
CA ILE A 52 -3.53 6.13 4.01
C ILE A 52 -4.43 5.84 2.81
N ALA A 53 -5.71 5.52 3.05
CA ALA A 53 -6.68 5.24 1.99
C ALA A 53 -6.89 6.46 1.06
N ARG A 54 -7.01 7.67 1.62
CA ARG A 54 -7.17 8.91 0.86
C ARG A 54 -5.95 9.19 -0.02
N ILE A 55 -4.73 9.02 0.49
CA ILE A 55 -3.49 9.19 -0.28
C ILE A 55 -3.42 8.17 -1.41
N ALA A 56 -3.71 6.90 -1.15
CA ALA A 56 -3.74 5.85 -2.18
C ALA A 56 -4.75 6.18 -3.30
N ALA A 57 -5.95 6.62 -2.93
CA ALA A 57 -6.97 7.03 -3.89
C ALA A 57 -6.56 8.27 -4.71
N GLN A 58 -5.85 9.23 -4.10
CA GLN A 58 -5.29 10.38 -4.82
C GLN A 58 -4.25 9.94 -5.85
N ARG A 59 -3.30 9.09 -5.47
CA ARG A 59 -2.27 8.54 -6.37
C ARG A 59 -2.87 7.78 -7.53
N TRP A 60 -3.90 6.98 -7.29
CA TRP A 60 -4.64 6.30 -8.36
C TRP A 60 -5.26 7.31 -9.33
N ARG A 61 -5.95 8.34 -8.84
CA ARG A 61 -6.52 9.39 -9.71
C ARG A 61 -5.49 10.18 -10.52
N GLU A 62 -4.26 10.33 -10.01
CA GLU A 62 -3.16 10.97 -10.74
C GLU A 62 -2.62 10.07 -11.85
N ALA A 63 -2.49 8.77 -11.59
CA ALA A 63 -1.98 7.81 -12.55
C ALA A 63 -2.94 7.53 -13.73
N PHE A 64 -4.25 7.67 -13.52
CA PHE A 64 -5.29 7.29 -14.48
C PHE A 64 -6.14 8.46 -15.01
N ARG A 65 -5.75 9.72 -14.74
CA ARG A 65 -6.24 10.89 -15.48
C ARG A 65 -5.24 11.25 -16.59
N ASN A 66 -5.34 10.55 -17.71
CA ASN A 66 -4.92 11.01 -19.04
C ASN A 66 -6.04 10.67 -20.01
#